data_AF-A0A6G3S929-F1
#
_entry.id   AF-A0A6G3S929-F1
#
_cell.length_a   1.000
_cell.length_b   1.000
_cell.length_c   1.000
_cell.angle_alpha   90.00
_cell.angle_beta   90.00
_cell.angle_gamma   90.00
#
_symmetry.space_group_name_H-M   'P 1'
#
loop_
_entity.id
_entity.type
_entity.pdbx_description
1 polymer ?
#
loop_
_entity_poly.entity_id
_entity_poly.type
_entity_poly.pdbx_seq_one_letter_code
_entity_poly.pdbx_strand_id
1 'polypeptide(L)' 'VLRFALAQTAAWLTRGWAHGDLAEGRLARTDSPLGSLRYALPPVSFDGGPTDWARPPGRWGTDEAAWPARD' A
#
# COMPACT_ATOMS: atom_id res chain seq x y z
N VAL A 1 8.01 17.84 25.78
CA VAL A 1 7.67 16.74 24.83
C VAL A 1 7.25 17.28 23.46
N LEU A 2 6.32 18.23 23.36
CA LEU A 2 5.83 18.79 22.08
C LEU A 2 6.92 19.29 21.10
N ARG A 3 7.94 20.00 21.61
CA ARG A 3 9.07 20.50 20.78
C ARG A 3 9.88 19.39 20.12
N PHE A 4 10.01 18.24 20.78
CA PHE A 4 10.72 17.08 20.22
C PHE A 4 9.87 16.37 19.17
N ALA A 5 8.56 16.24 19.40
CA ALA A 5 7.64 15.67 18.42
C ALA A 5 7.59 16.49 17.12
N LEU A 6 7.50 17.83 17.20
CA LEU A 6 7.50 18.70 16.02
C LEU A 6 8.83 18.65 15.27
N ALA A 7 9.96 18.72 15.98
CA ALA A 7 11.29 18.64 15.36
C ALA A 7 11.52 17.29 14.65
N GLN A 8 11.01 16.19 15.22
CA GLN A 8 11.09 14.87 14.60
C GLN A 8 10.22 14.77 13.33
N THR A 9 8.98 15.26 13.38
CA THR A 9 8.12 15.31 12.19
C THR A 9 8.72 16.20 11.11
N ALA A 10 9.25 17.37 11.46
CA ALA A 10 9.94 18.25 10.51
C ALA A 10 11.17 17.57 9.90
N ALA A 11 11.94 16.82 10.69
CA ALA A 11 13.08 16.06 10.19
C ALA A 11 12.66 14.94 9.23
N TRP A 12 11.55 14.24 9.50
CA TRP A 12 10.99 13.22 8.60
C TRP A 12 10.46 13.80 7.29
N LEU A 13 9.81 14.96 7.34
CA LEU A 13 9.29 15.62 6.14
C LEU A 13 10.43 16.19 5.28
N THR A 14 11.51 16.69 5.89
CA THR A 14 12.60 17.35 5.15
C THR A 14 13.67 16.40 4.65
N ARG A 15 14.00 15.32 5.38
CA ARG A 15 14.98 14.33 4.89
C ARG A 15 14.45 13.41 3.80
N GLY A 16 13.14 13.39 3.60
CA GLY A 16 12.49 12.36 2.80
C GLY A 16 12.65 11.00 3.45
N TRP A 17 11.84 10.05 3.00
CA TRP A 17 11.98 8.67 3.42
C TRP A 17 12.71 7.93 2.32
N ALA A 18 13.75 7.19 2.69
CA ALA A 18 14.39 6.28 1.76
C ALA A 18 13.30 5.32 1.27
N HIS A 19 12.90 5.47 0.01
CA HIS A 19 12.10 4.46 -0.63
C HIS A 19 13.05 3.27 -0.72
N GLY A 20 12.81 2.23 0.09
CA GLY A 20 13.54 0.99 -0.05
C GLY A 20 13.45 0.57 -1.51
N ASP A 21 14.58 0.16 -2.09
CA ASP A 21 14.60 -0.32 -3.46
C ASP A 21 13.69 -1.55 -3.51
N LEU A 22 12.45 -1.35 -3.97
CA LEU A 22 11.51 -2.42 -4.16
C LEU A 22 12.07 -3.20 -5.33
N ALA A 23 12.83 -4.26 -5.03
CA ALA A 23 13.47 -5.11 -6.03
C ALA A 23 12.47 -5.34 -7.17
N GLU A 24 12.81 -4.95 -8.39
CA GLU A 24 11.85 -4.90 -9.50
C GLU A 24 11.08 -6.21 -9.69
N GLY A 25 11.67 -7.35 -9.29
CA GLY A 25 11.03 -8.67 -9.27
C GLY A 25 9.87 -8.86 -8.28
N ARG A 26 9.55 -7.86 -7.44
CA ARG A 26 8.38 -7.88 -6.53
C ARG A 26 7.29 -6.88 -6.92
N LEU A 27 7.38 -6.29 -8.11
CA LEU A 27 6.36 -5.40 -8.63
C LEU A 27 5.44 -6.17 -9.60
N ALA A 28 4.13 -6.00 -9.42
CA ALA A 28 3.09 -6.50 -10.30
C ALA A 28 2.44 -5.34 -11.08
N ARG A 29 1.69 -5.67 -12.13
CA ARG A 29 0.90 -4.72 -12.92
C ARG A 29 -0.52 -5.22 -13.07
N THR A 30 -1.48 -4.31 -12.96
CA THR A 30 -2.89 -4.58 -13.24
C THR A 30 -3.57 -3.36 -13.84
N ASP A 31 -4.58 -3.57 -14.66
CA ASP A 31 -5.43 -2.48 -15.17
C ASP A 31 -6.58 -2.22 -14.20
N SER A 32 -6.91 -0.94 -14.02
CA SER A 32 -7.97 -0.50 -13.12
C SER A 32 -8.83 0.59 -13.78
N PRO A 33 -10.02 0.89 -13.22
CA PRO A 33 -10.80 2.07 -13.60
C PRO A 33 -10.06 3.41 -13.48
N LEU A 34 -8.89 3.45 -12.81
CA LEU A 34 -8.02 4.62 -12.68
C LEU A 34 -6.81 4.57 -13.63
N GLY A 35 -6.71 3.57 -14.50
CA GLY A 35 -5.60 3.34 -15.41
C GLY A 35 -4.74 2.13 -15.04
N SER A 36 -3.61 1.97 -15.74
CA SER A 36 -2.65 0.88 -15.47
C SER A 36 -1.83 1.19 -14.22
N LEU A 37 -1.79 0.24 -13.30
CA LEU A 37 -1.13 0.38 -12.01
C LEU A 37 0.07 -0.56 -11.93
N ARG A 38 1.20 -0.05 -11.43
CA ARG A 38 2.35 -0.86 -10.98
C ARG A 38 2.42 -0.79 -9.46
N TYR A 39 2.42 -1.93 -8.79
CA TYR A 39 2.32 -2.00 -7.32
C TYR A 39 3.22 -3.11 -6.76
N ALA A 40 3.52 -3.02 -5.46
CA ALA A 40 4.33 -4.02 -4.76
C ALA A 40 3.48 -5.20 -4.29
N LEU A 41 3.96 -6.41 -4.53
CA LEU A 41 3.40 -7.62 -3.93
C LEU A 41 3.64 -7.64 -2.42
N PRO A 42 2.83 -8.41 -1.65
CA PRO A 42 3.03 -8.58 -0.22
C PRO A 42 4.49 -8.93 0.12
N PRO A 43 5.14 -8.18 1.03
CA PRO A 43 6.57 -8.38 1.33
C PRO A 43 6.82 -9.68 2.10
N VAL A 44 5.79 -10.21 2.76
CA VAL A 44 5.83 -11.43 3.56
C VAL A 44 4.92 -12.48 2.94
N SER A 45 5.40 -13.72 2.87
CA SER A 45 4.65 -14.87 2.38
C SER A 45 4.59 -15.93 3.47
N PHE A 46 3.40 -16.46 3.71
CA PHE A 46 3.13 -17.53 4.66
C PHE A 46 1.96 -18.36 4.15
N ASP A 47 1.83 -19.59 4.65
CA ASP A 47 0.79 -20.50 4.21
C ASP A 47 -0.62 -19.95 4.52
N GLY A 48 -1.50 -19.97 3.53
CA GLY A 48 -2.83 -19.35 3.60
C GLY A 48 -2.86 -17.80 3.54
N GLY A 49 -1.70 -17.14 3.39
CA GLY A 49 -1.63 -15.68 3.27
C GLY A 49 -1.99 -15.15 1.88
N PRO A 50 -2.35 -13.86 1.76
CA PRO A 50 -2.61 -13.25 0.46
C PRO A 50 -1.31 -13.15 -0.34
N THR A 51 -1.36 -13.61 -1.60
CA THR A 51 -0.24 -13.49 -2.54
C THR A 51 -0.33 -12.24 -3.41
N ASP A 52 -1.53 -11.64 -3.50
CA ASP A 52 -1.83 -10.49 -4.34
C ASP A 52 -3.08 -9.74 -3.82
N TRP A 53 -3.45 -8.63 -4.47
CA TRP A 53 -4.72 -7.96 -4.26
C TRP A 53 -5.87 -8.78 -4.85
N ALA A 54 -6.94 -8.99 -4.09
CA ALA A 54 -8.11 -9.73 -4.56
C ALA A 54 -8.85 -9.03 -5.73
N ARG A 55 -8.65 -7.71 -5.89
CA ARG A 55 -9.26 -6.87 -6.94
C ARG A 55 -8.44 -5.58 -7.12
N PRO A 56 -8.38 -5.01 -8.34
CA PRO A 56 -7.77 -3.70 -8.56
C PRO A 56 -8.58 -2.55 -7.90
N PRO A 57 -7.95 -1.43 -7.54
CA PRO A 57 -8.62 -0.28 -6.94
C PRO A 57 -9.77 0.24 -7.81
N GLY A 58 -10.91 0.55 -7.19
CA GLY A 58 -12.04 1.19 -7.83
C GLY A 58 -11.99 2.72 -7.79
N ARG A 59 -13.02 3.35 -8.33
CA ARG A 59 -13.25 4.79 -8.13
C ARG A 59 -13.61 5.03 -6.66
N TRP A 60 -13.17 6.16 -6.11
CA TRP A 60 -13.47 6.49 -4.72
C TRP A 60 -14.97 6.61 -4.50
N GLY A 61 -15.45 6.05 -3.39
CA GLY A 61 -16.86 6.10 -2.99
C GLY A 61 -17.77 5.14 -3.76
N THR A 62 -17.23 4.23 -4.59
CA THR A 62 -18.04 3.22 -5.32
C THR A 62 -17.99 1.83 -4.70
N ASP A 63 -17.23 1.65 -3.62
CA ASP A 63 -17.24 0.39 -2.88
C ASP A 63 -18.54 0.24 -2.11
N GLU A 64 -19.11 -0.97 -2.15
CA GLU A 64 -20.24 -1.30 -1.30
C GLU A 64 -19.82 -1.21 0.16
N ALA A 65 -20.68 -0.65 1.01
CA ALA A 65 -20.48 -0.60 2.45
C ALA A 65 -20.76 -1.97 3.09
N ALA A 66 -20.03 -2.99 2.65
CA ALA A 66 -20.16 -4.37 3.09
C ALA A 66 -18.95 -4.79 3.93
N TRP A 67 -19.21 -5.56 4.97
CA TRP A 67 -18.20 -6.38 5.63
C TRP A 67 -18.45 -7.83 5.20
N PRO A 68 -17.47 -8.53 4.61
CA PRO A 68 -17.65 -9.95 4.34
C PRO A 68 -17.94 -10.67 5.66
N ALA A 69 -18.91 -11.59 5.63
CA ALA A 69 -19.13 -12.49 6.76
C ALA A 69 -17.82 -13.22 7.07
N ARG A 70 -17.50 -13.34 8.35
CA ARG A 70 -16.43 -14.21 8.80
C ARG A 70 -16.99 -15.62 8.92
N ASP A 71 -16.49 -16.52 8.09
CA ASP A 71 -16.59 -17.98 8.24
C ASP A 71 -15.74 -18.48 9.42
#